data_AF-A0A1G9Q4P5-F1
#
_entry.id   AF-A0A1G9Q4P5-F1
#
_cell.length_a   1.000
_cell.length_b   1.000
_cell.length_c   1.000
_cell.angle_alpha   90.00
_cell.angle_beta   90.00
_cell.angle_gamma   90.00
#
_symmetry.space_group_name_H-M   'P 1'
#
loop_
_entity.id
_entity.type
_entity.pdbx_description
1 polymer ?
#
loop_
_entity_poly.entity_id
_entity_poly.type
_entity_poly.pdbx_seq_one_letter_code
_entity_poly.pdbx_strand_id
1 'polypeptide(L)'
;MLISILAALALTTALDGDGQDAVTAQPPVLQLDAVEPAPADPLRTAAGDYAAFHGVVADLRSAPIGSGADLDSAMDRLTAYYVHDRLVRAWIAYTAMIAAQHPEYLDDVRELADYYGAQAAMSGLLYDPTYAISFTHADTAEASVVDALERDSAGIREVSDRYRAAAYDLQATRWAQARAGDRRVRLSALENAGSAPSVPLSNEFLLSLDTGLDGVVPASALYDHPEIARMGAYATPQLTLTVGDAAIDPDRDRIGRILSVAALQAISNDPSQSSELVNALLSDPVVERCLTWARLDLQQCVAAGHFKYEDSFCIAEHALLDVSRCLGVSAATGTD
;
A
#
# COMPACT_ATOMS: atom_id res chain seq x y z
N MET A 1 58.17 -8.00 32.52
CA MET A 1 58.56 -9.36 32.92
C MET A 1 57.75 -9.74 34.14
N LEU A 2 56.88 -10.76 33.99
CA LEU A 2 56.40 -11.73 35.01
C LEU A 2 55.74 -11.15 36.30
N ILE A 3 54.64 -11.65 36.88
CA ILE A 3 53.89 -12.91 36.80
C ILE A 3 52.54 -12.68 37.51
N SER A 4 51.49 -13.27 36.95
CA SER A 4 50.32 -13.94 37.53
C SER A 4 49.91 -13.89 39.02
N ILE A 5 48.60 -13.67 39.18
CA ILE A 5 47.57 -14.45 39.92
C ILE A 5 47.72 -14.59 41.44
N LEU A 6 46.71 -14.09 42.18
CA LEU A 6 46.24 -14.73 43.41
C LEU A 6 44.70 -14.71 43.49
N ALA A 7 44.14 -15.91 43.57
CA ALA A 7 42.78 -16.17 44.04
C ALA A 7 42.81 -16.32 45.57
N ALA A 8 41.79 -15.84 46.26
CA ALA A 8 41.50 -16.24 47.64
C ALA A 8 39.99 -16.22 47.88
N LEU A 9 39.43 -17.42 48.04
CA LEU A 9 38.14 -17.70 48.65
C LEU A 9 38.20 -17.32 50.14
N ALA A 10 37.17 -16.67 50.65
CA ALA A 10 36.87 -16.67 52.08
C ALA A 10 35.35 -16.73 52.29
N LEU A 11 34.89 -17.92 52.67
CA LEU A 11 33.54 -18.17 53.16
C LEU A 11 33.56 -17.91 54.67
N THR A 12 32.74 -16.97 55.17
CA THR A 12 32.46 -16.84 56.60
C THR A 12 30.96 -16.62 56.79
N THR A 13 30.35 -17.45 57.62
CA THR A 13 28.98 -17.37 58.11
C THR A 13 29.02 -17.09 59.62
N ALA A 14 28.29 -16.07 60.09
CA ALA A 14 27.77 -15.89 61.45
C ALA A 14 26.99 -14.55 61.48
N LEU A 15 25.65 -14.57 61.54
CA LEU A 15 24.77 -14.62 62.73
C LEU A 15 24.51 -13.24 63.38
N ASP A 16 23.25 -12.82 63.21
CA ASP A 16 22.38 -11.94 64.01
C ASP A 16 22.89 -10.62 64.60
N GLY A 17 22.25 -9.54 64.13
CA GLY A 17 22.24 -8.23 64.76
C GLY A 17 21.09 -7.40 64.20
N ASP A 18 20.00 -7.32 64.96
CA ASP A 18 18.78 -6.56 64.70
C ASP A 18 19.11 -5.07 64.47
N GLY A 19 18.87 -4.59 63.25
CA GLY A 19 19.19 -3.24 62.81
C GLY A 19 18.21 -2.83 61.72
N GLN A 20 17.40 -1.82 62.04
CA GLN A 20 16.33 -1.26 61.21
C GLN A 20 16.81 -0.90 59.79
N ASP A 21 16.51 -1.75 58.81
CA ASP A 21 16.62 -1.37 57.41
C ASP A 21 15.32 -0.71 56.94
N ALA A 22 15.40 0.61 56.78
CA ALA A 22 14.42 1.39 56.06
C ALA A 22 14.25 0.80 54.66
N VAL A 23 13.11 0.15 54.40
CA VAL A 23 12.70 -0.24 53.06
C VAL A 23 12.56 1.04 52.23
N THR A 24 13.56 1.35 51.41
CA THR A 24 13.42 2.29 50.32
C THR A 24 12.38 1.72 49.37
N ALA A 25 11.13 2.15 49.53
CA ALA A 25 10.05 1.84 48.60
C ALA A 25 10.43 2.45 47.24
N GLN A 26 10.97 1.62 46.36
CA GLN A 26 11.23 1.98 44.98
C GLN A 26 9.87 2.31 44.34
N PRO A 27 9.71 3.46 43.67
CA PRO A 27 8.43 3.83 43.06
C PRO A 27 8.01 2.73 42.07
N PRO A 28 6.71 2.40 41.98
CA PRO A 28 6.24 1.37 41.07
C PRO A 28 6.60 1.78 39.64
N VAL A 29 7.59 1.10 39.07
CA VAL A 29 7.88 1.16 37.65
C VAL A 29 6.87 0.28 36.95
N LEU A 30 6.05 0.88 36.07
CA LEU A 30 5.26 0.15 35.10
C LEU A 30 6.23 -0.59 34.17
N GLN A 31 6.49 -1.87 34.48
CA GLN A 31 7.08 -2.79 33.53
C GLN A 31 5.95 -3.24 32.62
N LEU A 32 5.88 -2.67 31.41
CA LEU A 32 5.16 -3.33 30.33
C LEU A 32 5.99 -4.57 29.99
N ASP A 33 5.39 -5.75 30.18
CA ASP A 33 5.92 -6.97 29.58
C ASP A 33 6.10 -6.69 28.08
N ALA A 34 7.29 -7.01 27.56
CA ALA A 34 7.53 -6.92 26.13
C ALA A 34 6.55 -7.89 25.46
N VAL A 35 5.52 -7.34 24.82
CA VAL A 35 4.65 -8.10 23.94
C VAL A 35 5.57 -8.67 22.85
N GLU A 36 5.71 -10.00 22.85
CA GLU A 36 6.39 -10.70 21.76
C GLU A 36 5.71 -10.26 20.45
N PRO A 37 6.46 -9.68 19.49
CA PRO A 37 5.85 -9.15 18.30
C PRO A 37 5.09 -10.29 17.62
N ALA A 38 3.77 -10.11 17.45
CA ALA A 38 2.97 -11.03 16.67
C ALA A 38 3.68 -11.26 15.32
N PRO A 39 3.72 -12.50 14.80
CA PRO A 39 4.32 -12.77 13.51
C PRO A 39 3.76 -11.78 12.48
N ALA A 40 4.65 -11.14 11.72
CA ALA A 40 4.28 -10.08 10.78
C ALA A 40 3.24 -10.64 9.80
N ASP A 41 2.06 -10.03 9.78
CA ASP A 41 1.01 -10.33 8.82
C ASP A 41 1.50 -9.88 7.42
N PRO A 42 1.74 -10.81 6.47
CA PRO A 42 2.25 -10.47 5.15
C PRO A 42 1.31 -9.55 4.38
N LEU A 43 0.00 -9.67 4.61
CA LEU A 43 -1.00 -8.80 3.99
C LEU A 43 -0.86 -7.37 4.50
N ARG A 44 -0.75 -7.17 5.83
CA ARG A 44 -0.52 -5.84 6.41
C ARG A 44 0.80 -5.24 5.97
N THR A 45 1.83 -6.06 5.87
CA THR A 45 3.15 -5.62 5.40
C THR A 45 3.07 -5.13 3.96
N ALA A 46 2.42 -5.89 3.08
CA ALA A 46 2.19 -5.48 1.69
C ALA A 46 1.30 -4.23 1.61
N ALA A 47 0.18 -4.18 2.35
CA ALA A 47 -0.72 -3.04 2.37
C ALA A 47 -0.02 -1.74 2.81
N GLY A 48 0.94 -1.84 3.73
CA GLY A 48 1.76 -0.71 4.16
C GLY A 48 2.54 -0.02 3.05
N ASP A 49 2.99 -0.76 2.03
CA ASP A 49 3.67 -0.19 0.86
C ASP A 49 2.71 0.67 0.01
N TYR A 50 1.42 0.34 -0.03
CA TYR A 50 0.42 1.11 -0.77
C TYR A 50 0.08 2.40 -0.03
N ALA A 51 -0.07 2.33 1.30
CA ALA A 51 -0.20 3.50 2.14
C ALA A 51 1.02 4.42 2.00
N ALA A 52 2.24 3.87 2.09
CA ALA A 52 3.46 4.65 1.95
C ALA A 52 3.62 5.30 0.56
N PHE A 53 3.18 4.62 -0.51
CA PHE A 53 3.09 5.21 -1.84
C PHE A 53 2.15 6.41 -1.88
N HIS A 54 0.95 6.30 -1.29
CA HIS A 54 0.02 7.42 -1.20
C HIS A 54 0.53 8.55 -0.30
N GLY A 55 1.35 8.26 0.71
CA GLY A 55 2.09 9.29 1.45
C GLY A 55 3.06 10.08 0.56
N VAL A 56 3.75 9.40 -0.36
CA VAL A 56 4.57 10.09 -1.38
C VAL A 56 3.71 10.94 -2.29
N VAL A 57 2.58 10.43 -2.78
CA VAL A 57 1.64 11.19 -3.63
C VAL A 57 1.15 12.44 -2.90
N ALA A 58 0.70 12.30 -1.65
CA ALA A 58 0.24 13.40 -0.83
C ALA A 58 1.32 14.47 -0.59
N ASP A 59 2.55 14.06 -0.27
CA ASP A 59 3.67 14.99 -0.13
C ASP A 59 3.93 15.77 -1.43
N LEU A 60 3.88 15.07 -2.58
CA LEU A 60 4.12 15.68 -3.89
C LEU A 60 3.01 16.64 -4.33
N ARG A 61 1.83 16.62 -3.71
CA ARG A 61 0.76 17.62 -3.91
C ARG A 61 1.23 19.04 -3.58
N SER A 62 2.11 19.19 -2.59
CA SER A 62 2.60 20.50 -2.12
C SER A 62 4.11 20.69 -2.22
N ALA A 63 4.89 19.62 -2.50
CA ALA A 63 6.34 19.69 -2.59
C ALA A 63 6.81 20.76 -3.59
N PRO A 64 7.85 21.55 -3.28
CA PRO A 64 8.35 22.58 -4.18
C PRO A 64 8.80 21.98 -5.52
N ILE A 65 8.53 22.69 -6.63
CA ILE A 65 9.10 22.40 -7.96
C ILE A 65 10.01 23.59 -8.32
N GLY A 66 11.06 23.79 -7.53
CA GLY A 66 11.94 24.95 -7.61
C GLY A 66 13.26 24.68 -8.32
N SER A 67 13.60 23.41 -8.54
CA SER A 67 14.86 22.99 -9.10
C SER A 67 14.77 21.65 -9.84
N GLY A 68 15.80 21.34 -10.62
CA GLY A 68 15.92 20.03 -11.25
C GLY A 68 16.06 18.89 -10.23
N ALA A 69 16.64 19.16 -9.07
CA ALA A 69 16.78 18.19 -7.99
C ALA A 69 15.42 17.82 -7.38
N ASP A 70 14.47 18.76 -7.34
CA ASP A 70 13.11 18.47 -6.86
C ASP A 70 12.39 17.50 -7.80
N LEU A 71 12.51 17.70 -9.11
CA LEU A 71 11.98 16.79 -10.13
C LEU A 71 12.63 15.40 -10.06
N ASP A 72 13.95 15.36 -9.86
CA ASP A 72 14.69 14.12 -9.66
C ASP A 72 14.22 13.37 -8.41
N SER A 73 14.05 14.08 -7.30
CA SER A 73 13.54 13.51 -6.05
C SER A 73 12.12 12.99 -6.20
N ALA A 74 11.24 13.70 -6.91
CA ALA A 74 9.88 13.24 -7.17
C ALA A 74 9.86 11.92 -7.94
N MET A 75 10.64 11.81 -9.04
CA MET A 75 10.76 10.56 -9.79
C MET A 75 11.30 9.41 -8.91
N ASP A 76 12.35 9.67 -8.12
CA ASP A 76 12.98 8.65 -7.29
C ASP A 76 12.03 8.11 -6.21
N ARG A 77 11.26 8.99 -5.58
CA ARG A 77 10.28 8.61 -4.55
C ARG A 77 9.12 7.81 -5.12
N LEU A 78 8.64 8.16 -6.31
CA LEU A 78 7.56 7.43 -7.00
C LEU A 78 8.03 6.05 -7.49
N THR A 79 9.15 6.02 -8.22
CA THR A 79 9.64 4.80 -8.86
C THR A 79 10.11 3.72 -7.89
N ALA A 80 10.43 4.08 -6.64
CA ALA A 80 10.75 3.14 -5.57
C ALA A 80 9.66 2.07 -5.31
N TYR A 81 8.42 2.30 -5.76
CA TYR A 81 7.31 1.36 -5.62
C TYR A 81 7.01 0.56 -6.89
N TYR A 82 7.49 0.98 -8.06
CA TYR A 82 7.10 0.40 -9.36
C TYR A 82 7.91 -0.84 -9.77
N VAL A 83 8.68 -1.41 -8.85
CA VAL A 83 9.63 -2.50 -9.13
C VAL A 83 9.13 -3.81 -8.52
N HIS A 84 9.44 -4.94 -9.18
CA HIS A 84 9.20 -6.29 -8.66
C HIS A 84 7.74 -6.55 -8.21
N ASP A 85 6.79 -5.99 -8.95
CA ASP A 85 5.35 -6.12 -8.68
C ASP A 85 4.93 -5.59 -7.29
N ARG A 86 5.82 -4.84 -6.62
CA ARG A 86 5.65 -4.35 -5.24
C ARG A 86 4.37 -3.55 -5.10
N LEU A 87 4.15 -2.58 -5.98
CA LEU A 87 2.94 -1.76 -5.94
C LEU A 87 1.67 -2.55 -6.23
N VAL A 88 1.70 -3.54 -7.13
CA VAL A 88 0.52 -4.39 -7.42
C VAL A 88 0.14 -5.22 -6.20
N ARG A 89 1.13 -5.89 -5.60
CA ARG A 89 0.94 -6.67 -4.38
C ARG A 89 0.39 -5.83 -3.25
N ALA A 90 0.96 -4.64 -3.06
CA ALA A 90 0.55 -3.70 -2.04
C ALA A 90 -0.88 -3.20 -2.26
N TRP A 91 -1.22 -2.87 -3.50
CA TRP A 91 -2.53 -2.39 -3.91
C TRP A 91 -3.63 -3.43 -3.70
N ILE A 92 -3.42 -4.69 -4.11
CA ILE A 92 -4.38 -5.79 -3.85
C ILE A 92 -4.49 -6.02 -2.33
N ALA A 93 -3.37 -6.01 -1.61
CA ALA A 93 -3.38 -6.24 -0.17
C ALA A 93 -4.18 -5.18 0.59
N TYR A 94 -3.96 -3.90 0.26
CA TYR A 94 -4.66 -2.79 0.90
C TYR A 94 -6.15 -2.80 0.59
N THR A 95 -6.53 -3.01 -0.67
CA THR A 95 -7.94 -3.03 -1.09
C THR A 95 -8.69 -4.25 -0.58
N ALA A 96 -8.00 -5.38 -0.37
CA ALA A 96 -8.59 -6.54 0.32
C ALA A 96 -8.91 -6.23 1.79
N MET A 97 -8.12 -5.39 2.46
CA MET A 97 -8.46 -4.93 3.82
C MET A 97 -9.72 -4.04 3.83
N ILE A 98 -10.02 -3.36 2.72
CA ILE A 98 -11.29 -2.62 2.54
C ILE A 98 -12.45 -3.60 2.40
N ALA A 99 -12.33 -4.60 1.51
CA ALA A 99 -13.35 -5.64 1.38
C ALA A 99 -13.60 -6.41 2.70
N ALA A 100 -12.55 -6.59 3.53
CA ALA A 100 -12.65 -7.25 4.82
C ALA A 100 -13.45 -6.48 5.90
N GLN A 101 -13.86 -5.23 5.62
CA GLN A 101 -14.75 -4.45 6.49
C GLN A 101 -16.22 -4.85 6.40
N HIS A 102 -16.58 -5.78 5.51
CA HIS A 102 -17.97 -6.16 5.24
C HIS A 102 -18.33 -7.47 5.94
N PRO A 103 -18.86 -7.44 7.18
CA PRO A 103 -19.09 -8.66 7.96
C PRO A 103 -20.11 -9.60 7.32
N GLU A 104 -21.19 -9.08 6.72
CA GLU A 104 -22.21 -9.91 6.04
C GLU A 104 -21.60 -10.67 4.85
N TYR A 105 -20.70 -10.04 4.10
CA TYR A 105 -19.93 -10.70 3.06
C TYR A 105 -19.03 -11.81 3.62
N LEU A 106 -18.29 -11.53 4.70
CA LEU A 106 -17.43 -12.54 5.32
C LEU A 106 -18.24 -13.70 5.93
N ASP A 107 -19.46 -13.44 6.39
CA ASP A 107 -20.37 -14.46 6.90
C ASP A 107 -20.86 -15.38 5.77
N ASP A 108 -21.18 -14.87 4.59
CA ASP A 108 -21.49 -15.68 3.41
C ASP A 108 -20.32 -16.63 3.06
N VAL A 109 -19.08 -16.13 3.14
CA VAL A 109 -17.86 -16.93 2.87
C VAL A 109 -17.68 -18.02 3.92
N ARG A 110 -17.92 -17.72 5.20
CA ARG A 110 -17.85 -18.69 6.30
C ARG A 110 -18.92 -19.77 6.17
N GLU A 111 -20.16 -19.39 5.81
CA GLU A 111 -21.24 -20.34 5.57
C GLU A 111 -20.88 -21.35 4.47
N LEU A 112 -20.26 -20.88 3.38
CA LEU A 112 -19.75 -21.75 2.33
C LEU A 112 -18.68 -22.73 2.86
N ALA A 113 -17.74 -22.22 3.64
CA ALA A 113 -16.67 -23.04 4.23
C ALA A 113 -17.22 -24.08 5.21
N ASP A 114 -18.26 -23.74 5.98
CA ASP A 114 -18.95 -24.67 6.87
C ASP A 114 -19.73 -25.75 6.10
N TYR A 115 -20.31 -25.39 4.95
CA TYR A 115 -21.08 -26.32 4.13
C TYR A 115 -20.21 -27.28 3.31
N TYR A 116 -19.21 -26.77 2.60
CA TYR A 116 -18.34 -27.56 1.70
C TYR A 116 -17.02 -28.00 2.31
N GLY A 117 -16.64 -27.42 3.46
CA GLY A 117 -15.33 -27.57 4.08
C GLY A 117 -14.34 -26.49 3.64
N ALA A 118 -13.54 -25.98 4.60
CA ALA A 118 -12.61 -24.87 4.39
C ALA A 118 -11.63 -25.09 3.21
N GLN A 119 -11.07 -26.29 3.04
CA GLN A 119 -10.14 -26.58 1.93
C GLN A 119 -10.81 -26.48 0.56
N ALA A 120 -12.06 -26.93 0.43
CA ALA A 120 -12.81 -26.85 -0.82
C ALA A 120 -13.18 -25.40 -1.14
N ALA A 121 -13.65 -24.64 -0.14
CA ALA A 121 -13.95 -23.23 -0.28
C ALA A 121 -12.71 -22.41 -0.68
N MET A 122 -11.59 -22.60 0.02
CA MET A 122 -10.32 -21.92 -0.32
C MET A 122 -9.84 -22.26 -1.72
N SER A 123 -9.91 -23.53 -2.13
CA SER A 123 -9.52 -23.93 -3.49
C SER A 123 -10.40 -23.28 -4.55
N GLY A 124 -11.72 -23.20 -4.31
CA GLY A 124 -12.67 -22.51 -5.19
C GLY A 124 -12.29 -21.04 -5.39
N LEU A 125 -12.09 -20.30 -4.28
CA LEU A 125 -11.74 -18.88 -4.30
C LEU A 125 -10.38 -18.59 -4.93
N LEU A 126 -9.44 -19.53 -4.83
CA LEU A 126 -8.11 -19.41 -5.45
C LEU A 126 -8.17 -19.60 -6.98
N TYR A 127 -8.89 -20.62 -7.44
CA TYR A 127 -8.91 -21.00 -8.86
C TYR A 127 -9.97 -20.25 -9.68
N ASP A 128 -11.04 -19.78 -9.04
CA ASP A 128 -12.04 -18.90 -9.62
C ASP A 128 -12.26 -17.68 -8.71
N PRO A 129 -11.43 -16.64 -8.81
CA PRO A 129 -11.59 -15.45 -8.00
C PRO A 129 -12.90 -14.70 -8.26
N THR A 130 -13.51 -14.86 -9.44
CA THR A 130 -14.82 -14.26 -9.72
C THR A 130 -15.96 -14.93 -8.96
N TYR A 131 -15.70 -16.05 -8.29
CA TYR A 131 -16.65 -16.62 -7.35
C TYR A 131 -16.89 -15.68 -6.15
N ALA A 132 -15.89 -14.90 -5.76
CA ALA A 132 -15.96 -14.00 -4.61
C ALA A 132 -16.94 -12.83 -4.77
N ILE A 133 -17.32 -12.48 -6.00
CA ILE A 133 -18.35 -11.47 -6.32
C ILE A 133 -19.75 -12.09 -6.46
N SER A 134 -19.89 -13.41 -6.29
CA SER A 134 -21.18 -14.12 -6.43
C SER A 134 -21.91 -14.33 -5.11
N PHE A 135 -21.26 -14.02 -3.98
CA PHE A 135 -21.90 -14.08 -2.67
C PHE A 135 -22.99 -13.04 -2.53
N THR A 136 -23.99 -13.33 -1.70
CA THR A 136 -25.21 -12.53 -1.54
C THR A 136 -24.89 -11.08 -1.20
N HIS A 137 -23.92 -10.84 -0.31
CA HIS A 137 -23.56 -9.52 0.20
C HIS A 137 -22.24 -8.98 -0.40
N ALA A 138 -21.76 -9.56 -1.51
CA ALA A 138 -20.53 -9.13 -2.16
C ALA A 138 -20.62 -7.72 -2.77
N ASP A 139 -21.83 -7.27 -3.11
CA ASP A 139 -22.11 -5.97 -3.75
C ASP A 139 -21.63 -4.78 -2.89
N THR A 140 -21.85 -4.84 -1.57
CA THR A 140 -21.41 -3.77 -0.66
C THR A 140 -19.88 -3.72 -0.52
N ALA A 141 -19.23 -4.88 -0.51
CA ALA A 141 -17.77 -5.00 -0.45
C ALA A 141 -17.13 -4.53 -1.76
N GLU A 142 -17.67 -4.96 -2.89
CA GLU A 142 -17.28 -4.50 -4.22
C GLU A 142 -17.42 -2.98 -4.34
N ALA A 143 -18.57 -2.40 -3.97
CA ALA A 143 -18.79 -0.96 -4.05
C ALA A 143 -17.77 -0.16 -3.22
N SER A 144 -17.41 -0.66 -2.03
CA SER A 144 -16.43 0.03 -1.17
C SER A 144 -15.00 -0.08 -1.70
N VAL A 145 -14.63 -1.22 -2.29
CA VAL A 145 -13.37 -1.37 -3.03
C VAL A 145 -13.30 -0.41 -4.21
N VAL A 146 -14.36 -0.36 -5.03
CA VAL A 146 -14.42 0.52 -6.21
C VAL A 146 -14.31 2.00 -5.80
N ASP A 147 -15.09 2.46 -4.81
CA ASP A 147 -15.02 3.84 -4.30
C ASP A 147 -13.62 4.18 -3.78
N ALA A 148 -12.96 3.26 -3.08
CA ALA A 148 -11.60 3.47 -2.62
C ALA A 148 -10.60 3.60 -3.78
N LEU A 149 -10.69 2.72 -4.77
CA LEU A 149 -9.85 2.77 -5.97
C LEU A 149 -10.04 4.07 -6.76
N GLU A 150 -11.27 4.54 -6.89
CA GLU A 150 -11.59 5.79 -7.58
C GLU A 150 -11.00 7.00 -6.86
N ARG A 151 -11.14 7.08 -5.53
CA ARG A 151 -10.59 8.17 -4.70
C ARG A 151 -9.06 8.17 -4.74
N ASP A 152 -8.45 7.01 -4.56
CA ASP A 152 -7.01 6.85 -4.58
C ASP A 152 -6.42 7.24 -5.96
N SER A 153 -7.03 6.77 -7.04
CA SER A 153 -6.62 7.16 -8.40
C SER A 153 -6.90 8.63 -8.71
N ALA A 154 -7.93 9.25 -8.13
CA ALA A 154 -8.18 10.68 -8.27
C ALA A 154 -7.08 11.52 -7.59
N GLY A 155 -6.60 11.10 -6.41
CA GLY A 155 -5.47 11.75 -5.75
C GLY A 155 -4.19 11.72 -6.58
N ILE A 156 -3.89 10.58 -7.23
CA ILE A 156 -2.73 10.47 -8.14
C ILE A 156 -2.90 11.40 -9.37
N ARG A 157 -4.11 11.45 -9.95
CA ARG A 157 -4.42 12.32 -11.11
C ARG A 157 -4.30 13.81 -10.77
N GLU A 158 -4.71 14.23 -9.58
CA GLU A 158 -4.55 15.60 -9.10
C GLU A 158 -3.07 16.03 -9.11
N VAL A 159 -2.19 15.17 -8.59
CA VAL A 159 -0.74 15.42 -8.59
C VAL A 159 -0.18 15.38 -10.02
N SER A 160 -0.67 14.49 -10.87
CA SER A 160 -0.31 14.47 -12.30
C SER A 160 -0.60 15.80 -12.98
N ASP A 161 -1.82 16.33 -12.82
CA ASP A 161 -2.23 17.60 -13.43
C ASP A 161 -1.38 18.78 -12.93
N ARG A 162 -1.01 18.76 -11.64
CA ARG A 162 -0.06 19.73 -11.07
C ARG A 162 1.30 19.69 -11.77
N TYR A 163 1.90 18.51 -11.93
CA TYR A 163 3.20 18.36 -12.60
C TYR A 163 3.12 18.66 -14.10
N ARG A 164 1.97 18.37 -14.73
CA ARG A 164 1.70 18.75 -16.13
C ARG A 164 1.66 20.28 -16.27
N ALA A 165 0.93 20.97 -15.40
CA ALA A 165 0.90 22.44 -15.37
C ALA A 165 2.31 23.03 -15.13
N ALA A 166 3.04 22.47 -14.15
CA ALA A 166 4.41 22.89 -13.88
C ALA A 166 5.34 22.71 -15.09
N ALA A 167 5.15 21.68 -15.91
CA ALA A 167 5.94 21.49 -17.13
C ALA A 167 5.80 22.66 -18.13
N TYR A 168 4.64 23.33 -18.17
CA TYR A 168 4.43 24.53 -18.98
C TYR A 168 5.01 25.77 -18.31
N ASP A 169 4.74 25.98 -17.02
CA ASP A 169 5.20 27.16 -16.28
C ASP A 169 6.74 27.24 -16.22
N LEU A 170 7.39 26.09 -16.05
CA LEU A 170 8.84 25.98 -16.01
C LEU A 170 9.51 26.36 -17.34
N GLN A 171 8.80 26.35 -18.47
CA GLN A 171 9.35 26.81 -19.75
C GLN A 171 9.74 28.28 -19.71
N ALA A 172 9.18 29.09 -18.80
CA ALA A 172 9.58 30.48 -18.60
C ALA A 172 10.79 30.63 -17.66
N THR A 173 11.30 29.54 -17.08
CA THR A 173 12.28 29.57 -16.00
C THR A 173 13.68 29.18 -16.47
N ARG A 174 14.68 30.04 -16.19
CA ARG A 174 16.06 29.88 -16.69
C ARG A 174 16.71 28.54 -16.31
N TRP A 175 16.55 28.09 -15.06
CA TRP A 175 17.18 26.84 -14.63
C TRP A 175 16.53 25.63 -15.31
N ALA A 176 15.24 25.68 -15.62
CA ALA A 176 14.50 24.56 -16.19
C ALA A 176 14.69 24.47 -17.72
N GLN A 177 14.96 25.60 -18.38
CA GLN A 177 15.45 25.65 -19.76
C GLN A 177 16.91 25.18 -19.93
N ALA A 178 17.63 24.92 -18.82
CA ALA A 178 18.94 24.31 -18.95
C ALA A 178 18.79 22.91 -19.57
N ARG A 179 19.78 22.51 -20.37
CA ARG A 179 19.88 21.11 -20.80
C ARG A 179 19.87 20.23 -19.57
N ALA A 180 19.09 19.16 -19.62
CA ALA A 180 19.16 18.16 -18.60
C ALA A 180 20.59 17.60 -18.49
N GLY A 181 20.95 17.13 -17.29
CA GLY A 181 22.24 16.50 -17.04
C GLY A 181 22.44 15.20 -17.83
N ASP A 182 23.43 14.38 -17.46
CA ASP A 182 23.64 13.10 -18.12
C ASP A 182 22.42 12.19 -17.93
N ARG A 183 21.62 12.03 -19.01
CA ARG A 183 20.40 11.21 -19.01
C ARG A 183 20.69 9.76 -18.63
N ARG A 184 21.88 9.22 -18.93
CA ARG A 184 22.23 7.84 -18.56
C ARG A 184 22.35 7.66 -17.05
N VAL A 185 22.86 8.68 -16.34
CA VAL A 185 22.90 8.67 -14.88
C VAL A 185 21.48 8.67 -14.32
N ARG A 186 20.59 9.49 -14.89
CA ARG A 186 19.19 9.53 -14.47
C ARG A 186 18.48 8.20 -14.71
N LEU A 187 18.64 7.61 -15.90
CA LEU A 187 18.05 6.31 -16.25
C LEU A 187 18.55 5.19 -15.35
N SER A 188 19.87 5.12 -15.11
CA SER A 188 20.44 4.14 -14.19
C SER A 188 19.86 4.26 -12.79
N ALA A 189 19.61 5.49 -12.31
CA ALA A 189 18.97 5.67 -11.02
C ALA A 189 17.49 5.25 -11.02
N LEU A 190 16.72 5.48 -12.10
CA LEU A 190 15.33 4.98 -12.23
C LEU A 190 15.26 3.44 -12.37
N GLU A 191 16.26 2.81 -12.99
CA GLU A 191 16.38 1.35 -13.07
C GLU A 191 16.64 0.73 -11.69
N ASN A 192 17.43 1.41 -10.86
CA ASN A 192 17.82 0.97 -9.52
C ASN A 192 16.89 1.48 -8.39
N ALA A 193 16.00 2.43 -8.68
CA ALA A 193 15.00 2.94 -7.75
C ALA A 193 14.03 1.81 -7.43
N GLY A 194 14.18 1.16 -6.27
CA GLY A 194 13.41 -0.03 -5.88
C GLY A 194 14.24 -1.16 -5.28
N SER A 195 15.57 -1.08 -5.31
CA SER A 195 16.44 -1.97 -4.53
C SER A 195 16.51 -1.62 -3.03
N ALA A 196 15.79 -0.60 -2.59
CA ALA A 196 15.72 -0.21 -1.19
C ALA A 196 14.91 -1.25 -0.39
N PRO A 197 15.30 -1.56 0.86
CA PRO A 197 14.55 -2.47 1.72
C PRO A 197 13.11 -1.97 1.95
N SER A 198 12.23 -2.89 2.38
CA SER A 198 10.84 -2.58 2.72
C SER A 198 10.77 -1.35 3.64
N VAL A 199 9.88 -0.42 3.29
CA VAL A 199 9.68 0.80 4.06
C VAL A 199 8.90 0.39 5.32
N PRO A 200 9.28 0.84 6.53
CA PRO A 200 8.47 0.60 7.72
C PRO A 200 7.05 1.13 7.50
N LEU A 201 6.06 0.47 8.10
CA LEU A 201 4.66 0.90 8.03
C LEU A 201 4.56 2.37 8.44
N SER A 202 3.84 3.17 7.65
CA SER A 202 3.64 4.59 7.95
C SER A 202 2.86 4.74 9.27
N ASN A 203 3.13 5.82 10.01
CA ASN A 203 2.43 6.07 11.28
C ASN A 203 0.93 6.25 11.06
N GLU A 204 0.54 6.88 9.95
CA GLU A 204 -0.84 7.10 9.54
C GLU A 204 -1.56 5.76 9.33
N PHE A 205 -0.90 4.81 8.65
CA PHE A 205 -1.44 3.47 8.46
C PHE A 205 -1.51 2.69 9.77
N LEU A 206 -0.46 2.75 10.60
CA LEU A 206 -0.48 2.11 11.92
C LEU A 206 -1.61 2.63 12.82
N LEU A 207 -1.84 3.95 12.82
CA LEU A 207 -2.92 4.60 13.55
C LEU A 207 -4.31 4.20 13.04
N SER A 208 -4.47 4.06 11.71
CA SER A 208 -5.70 3.54 11.10
C SER A 208 -6.00 2.13 11.61
N LEU A 209 -4.99 1.25 11.67
CA LEU A 209 -5.16 -0.14 12.14
C LEU A 209 -5.43 -0.27 13.65
N ASP A 210 -5.03 0.70 14.48
CA ASP A 210 -5.30 0.69 15.93
C ASP A 210 -6.81 0.74 16.24
N THR A 211 -7.62 1.26 15.30
CA THR A 211 -9.08 1.28 15.39
C THR A 211 -9.76 0.02 14.84
N GLY A 212 -9.00 -0.98 14.43
CA GLY A 212 -9.51 -2.20 13.78
C GLY A 212 -9.67 -2.03 12.27
N LEU A 213 -10.29 -3.02 11.62
CA LEU A 213 -10.52 -2.96 10.16
C LEU A 213 -11.48 -1.82 9.77
N ASP A 214 -12.41 -1.45 10.64
CA ASP A 214 -13.31 -0.29 10.47
C ASP A 214 -12.56 1.05 10.28
N GLY A 215 -11.27 1.08 10.65
CA GLY A 215 -10.39 2.21 10.46
C GLY A 215 -9.69 2.29 9.10
N VAL A 216 -9.77 1.23 8.29
CA VAL A 216 -9.11 1.18 6.98
C VAL A 216 -9.91 2.05 6.01
N VAL A 217 -9.32 3.15 5.57
CA VAL A 217 -9.93 4.10 4.62
C VAL A 217 -9.22 3.99 3.26
N PRO A 218 -9.72 4.61 2.18
CA PRO A 218 -8.91 4.77 0.96
C PRO A 218 -7.52 5.34 1.30
N ALA A 219 -6.46 4.82 0.69
CA ALA A 219 -5.09 5.10 1.13
C ALA A 219 -4.73 6.60 1.00
N SER A 220 -5.30 7.28 0.01
CA SER A 220 -5.20 8.73 -0.16
C SER A 220 -5.76 9.51 1.04
N ALA A 221 -6.87 9.03 1.63
CA ALA A 221 -7.53 9.68 2.74
C ALA A 221 -6.74 9.61 4.06
N LEU A 222 -5.74 8.72 4.17
CA LEU A 222 -4.83 8.68 5.32
C LEU A 222 -4.03 9.99 5.47
N TYR A 223 -3.85 10.74 4.39
CA TYR A 223 -2.95 11.89 4.30
C TYR A 223 -3.68 13.22 4.07
N ASP A 224 -5.01 13.21 3.99
CA ASP A 224 -5.80 14.42 4.00
C ASP A 224 -5.92 14.97 5.44
N HIS A 225 -5.74 16.28 5.63
CA HIS A 225 -5.64 16.89 6.97
C HIS A 225 -6.86 16.60 7.89
N PRO A 226 -6.65 16.46 9.22
CA PRO A 226 -7.50 15.67 10.11
C PRO A 226 -8.58 16.50 10.82
N GLU A 227 -9.43 17.20 10.07
CA GLU A 227 -10.72 17.65 10.59
C GLU A 227 -11.84 16.96 9.81
N ILE A 228 -12.13 15.72 10.25
CA ILE A 228 -13.29 14.90 9.84
C ILE A 228 -13.13 14.22 8.47
N ALA A 229 -12.29 13.16 8.43
CA ALA A 229 -12.64 11.95 7.69
C ALA A 229 -13.39 10.96 8.62
N ARG A 230 -14.26 11.49 9.51
CA ARG A 230 -15.29 10.72 10.19
C ARG A 230 -16.63 11.08 9.57
N MET A 231 -16.86 10.54 8.39
CA MET A 231 -18.20 10.21 7.94
C MET A 231 -18.07 8.90 7.18
N GLY A 232 -18.68 7.86 7.73
CA GLY A 232 -19.31 6.84 6.89
C GLY A 232 -20.32 7.57 6.01
N ALA A 233 -19.83 8.14 4.92
CA ALA A 233 -20.67 8.52 3.81
C ALA A 233 -20.97 7.19 3.12
N TYR A 234 -22.15 6.65 3.41
CA TYR A 234 -22.80 5.74 2.49
C TYR A 234 -22.85 6.45 1.14
N ALA A 235 -21.87 6.16 0.28
CA ALA A 235 -21.96 6.48 -1.12
C ALA A 235 -23.13 5.65 -1.64
N THR A 236 -24.29 6.28 -1.85
CA THR A 236 -25.37 5.62 -2.58
C THR A 236 -24.88 5.43 -4.01
N PRO A 237 -24.67 4.19 -4.49
CA PRO A 237 -24.27 4.00 -5.88
C PRO A 237 -25.41 4.49 -6.76
N GLN A 238 -25.09 5.40 -7.69
CA GLN A 238 -25.98 5.69 -8.81
C GLN A 238 -25.83 4.52 -9.79
N LEU A 239 -26.61 3.45 -9.59
CA LEU A 239 -26.66 2.34 -10.53
C LEU A 239 -27.39 2.77 -11.81
N THR A 240 -26.63 2.95 -12.89
CA THR A 240 -27.16 2.82 -14.25
C THR A 240 -26.88 1.42 -14.77
N LEU A 241 -27.92 0.60 -14.82
CA LEU A 241 -27.88 -0.74 -15.40
C LEU A 241 -28.00 -0.65 -16.93
N THR A 242 -26.88 -0.68 -17.63
CA THR A 242 -26.84 -0.92 -19.08
C THR A 242 -26.73 -2.43 -19.33
N VAL A 243 -27.83 -3.06 -19.71
CA VAL A 243 -27.84 -4.45 -20.20
C VAL A 243 -27.59 -4.42 -21.70
N GLY A 244 -26.37 -4.77 -22.11
CA GLY A 244 -25.99 -4.90 -23.52
C GLY A 244 -24.54 -5.34 -23.66
N ASP A 245 -24.35 -6.52 -24.26
CA ASP A 245 -23.09 -7.19 -24.61
C ASP A 245 -22.04 -7.27 -23.49
N ALA A 246 -21.97 -8.44 -22.84
CA ALA A 246 -20.91 -8.80 -21.91
C ALA A 246 -19.56 -8.82 -22.64
N ALA A 247 -18.95 -7.64 -22.76
CA ALA A 247 -17.50 -7.53 -22.85
C ALA A 247 -16.91 -8.26 -21.64
N ILE A 248 -15.74 -8.87 -21.82
CA ILE A 248 -14.92 -9.27 -20.66
C ILE A 248 -14.68 -7.99 -19.88
N ASP A 249 -15.31 -7.87 -18.72
CA ASP A 249 -15.12 -6.76 -17.81
C ASP A 249 -13.79 -7.02 -17.07
N PRO A 250 -12.69 -6.33 -17.43
CA PRO A 250 -11.40 -6.55 -16.78
C PRO A 250 -11.44 -6.16 -15.30
N ASP A 251 -12.42 -5.35 -14.88
CA ASP A 251 -12.59 -4.96 -13.48
C ASP A 251 -13.24 -6.08 -12.68
N ARG A 252 -14.10 -6.91 -13.30
CA ARG A 252 -14.73 -8.06 -12.65
C ARG A 252 -13.72 -9.07 -12.11
N ASP A 253 -12.74 -9.47 -12.94
CA ASP A 253 -11.69 -10.43 -12.54
C ASP A 253 -10.80 -9.86 -11.43
N ARG A 254 -10.52 -8.56 -11.52
CA ARG A 254 -9.70 -7.81 -10.58
C ARG A 254 -10.37 -7.66 -9.21
N ILE A 255 -11.63 -7.22 -9.21
CA ILE A 255 -12.45 -7.09 -8.01
C ILE A 255 -12.65 -8.47 -7.38
N GLY A 256 -12.96 -9.50 -8.17
CA GLY A 256 -13.04 -10.89 -7.71
C GLY A 256 -11.76 -11.33 -6.99
N ARG A 257 -10.59 -11.04 -7.56
CA ARG A 257 -9.30 -11.30 -6.91
C ARG A 257 -9.13 -10.59 -5.57
N ILE A 258 -9.47 -9.30 -5.49
CA ILE A 258 -9.40 -8.51 -4.26
C ILE A 258 -10.33 -9.11 -3.18
N LEU A 259 -11.58 -9.38 -3.55
CA LEU A 259 -12.57 -9.97 -2.64
C LEU A 259 -12.16 -11.39 -2.21
N SER A 260 -11.61 -12.19 -3.10
CA SER A 260 -11.05 -13.52 -2.77
C SER A 260 -9.94 -13.44 -1.72
N VAL A 261 -9.07 -12.43 -1.75
CA VAL A 261 -8.03 -12.27 -0.72
C VAL A 261 -8.67 -12.04 0.66
N ALA A 262 -9.67 -11.17 0.75
CA ALA A 262 -10.41 -10.92 1.99
C ALA A 262 -11.15 -12.19 2.48
N ALA A 263 -11.81 -12.89 1.55
CA ALA A 263 -12.53 -14.14 1.81
C ALA A 263 -11.60 -15.23 2.36
N LEU A 264 -10.44 -15.47 1.71
CA LEU A 264 -9.45 -16.46 2.16
C LEU A 264 -8.93 -16.14 3.56
N GLN A 265 -8.72 -14.87 3.88
CA GLN A 265 -8.28 -14.49 5.22
C GLN A 265 -9.35 -14.74 6.29
N ALA A 266 -10.63 -14.66 5.93
CA ALA A 266 -11.74 -14.89 6.85
C ALA A 266 -12.01 -16.37 7.17
N ILE A 267 -11.60 -17.31 6.31
CA ILE A 267 -11.86 -18.75 6.47
C ILE A 267 -10.61 -19.60 6.71
N SER A 268 -9.41 -19.01 6.65
CA SER A 268 -8.18 -19.73 6.96
C SER A 268 -8.04 -19.98 8.45
N ASN A 269 -7.87 -21.26 8.81
CA ASN A 269 -7.60 -21.70 10.18
C ASN A 269 -6.10 -21.87 10.46
N ASP A 270 -5.24 -21.79 9.43
CA ASP A 270 -3.78 -21.91 9.53
C ASP A 270 -3.11 -20.67 8.91
N PRO A 271 -2.49 -19.81 9.74
CA PRO A 271 -1.81 -18.60 9.27
C PRO A 271 -0.78 -18.83 8.15
N SER A 272 -0.08 -19.96 8.19
CA SER A 272 0.97 -20.29 7.21
C SER A 272 0.38 -20.67 5.85
N GLN A 273 -0.69 -21.47 5.85
CA GLN A 273 -1.42 -21.83 4.63
C GLN A 273 -2.12 -20.62 4.01
N SER A 274 -2.76 -19.77 4.82
CA SER A 274 -3.34 -18.52 4.31
C SER A 274 -2.29 -17.64 3.67
N SER A 275 -1.10 -17.51 4.28
CA SER A 275 -0.04 -16.67 3.75
C SER A 275 0.36 -17.11 2.34
N GLU A 276 0.53 -18.41 2.10
CA GLU A 276 0.88 -18.93 0.76
C GLU A 276 -0.22 -18.66 -0.27
N LEU A 277 -1.48 -18.93 0.08
CA LEU A 277 -2.63 -18.75 -0.80
C LEU A 277 -2.89 -17.26 -1.10
N VAL A 278 -2.86 -16.41 -0.08
CA VAL A 278 -2.97 -14.95 -0.20
C VAL A 278 -1.85 -14.42 -1.08
N ASN A 279 -0.59 -14.85 -0.86
CA ASN A 279 0.54 -14.41 -1.66
C ASN A 279 0.41 -14.74 -3.16
N ALA A 280 -0.31 -15.82 -3.50
CA ALA A 280 -0.62 -16.20 -4.88
C ALA A 280 -1.71 -15.30 -5.50
N LEU A 281 -2.62 -14.75 -4.70
CA LEU A 281 -3.64 -13.81 -5.16
C LEU A 281 -3.18 -12.36 -5.17
N LEU A 282 -2.09 -12.01 -4.48
CA LEU A 282 -1.49 -10.67 -4.52
C LEU A 282 -0.79 -10.32 -5.85
N SER A 283 -0.73 -11.24 -6.82
CA SER A 283 -0.30 -10.92 -8.18
C SER A 283 -1.49 -10.64 -9.11
N ASP A 284 -1.32 -9.68 -10.01
CA ASP A 284 -2.24 -9.42 -11.11
C ASP A 284 -1.40 -9.16 -12.38
N PRO A 285 -1.28 -10.17 -13.27
CA PRO A 285 -0.45 -10.06 -14.47
C PRO A 285 -0.87 -8.93 -15.43
N VAL A 286 -2.14 -8.48 -15.38
CA VAL A 286 -2.62 -7.37 -16.22
C VAL A 286 -2.10 -6.06 -15.66
N VAL A 287 -2.26 -5.83 -14.35
CA VAL A 287 -1.77 -4.61 -13.67
C VAL A 287 -0.25 -4.57 -13.65
N GLU A 288 0.42 -5.70 -13.41
CA GLU A 288 1.89 -5.84 -13.46
C GLU A 288 2.45 -5.43 -14.83
N ARG A 289 1.85 -5.92 -15.92
CA ARG A 289 2.22 -5.47 -17.26
C ARG A 289 1.96 -3.99 -17.45
N CYS A 290 0.83 -3.48 -17.00
CA CYS A 290 0.50 -2.05 -17.12
C CYS A 290 1.55 -1.17 -16.43
N LEU A 291 1.90 -1.47 -15.17
CA LEU A 291 2.93 -0.72 -14.44
C LEU A 291 4.32 -0.88 -15.05
N THR A 292 4.63 -2.06 -15.61
CA THR A 292 5.87 -2.28 -16.36
C THR A 292 5.96 -1.37 -17.58
N TRP A 293 4.85 -1.19 -18.32
CA TRP A 293 4.78 -0.24 -19.43
C TRP A 293 4.90 1.21 -18.97
N ALA A 294 4.16 1.62 -17.94
CA ALA A 294 4.27 2.97 -17.38
C ALA A 294 5.71 3.32 -16.97
N ARG A 295 6.42 2.37 -16.35
CA ARG A 295 7.84 2.52 -16.00
C ARG A 295 8.73 2.66 -17.25
N LEU A 296 8.52 1.84 -18.27
CA LEU A 296 9.28 1.90 -19.51
C LEU A 296 9.04 3.22 -20.25
N ASP A 297 7.80 3.70 -20.30
CA ASP A 297 7.44 4.95 -20.94
C ASP A 297 8.05 6.15 -20.20
N LEU A 298 8.08 6.12 -18.85
CA LEU A 298 8.80 7.09 -18.04
C LEU A 298 10.29 7.13 -18.43
N GLN A 299 10.95 5.97 -18.53
CA GLN A 299 12.35 5.88 -18.93
C GLN A 299 12.57 6.43 -20.34
N GLN A 300 11.72 6.09 -21.30
CA GLN A 300 11.82 6.58 -22.67
C GLN A 300 11.62 8.09 -22.75
N CYS A 301 10.63 8.64 -22.04
CA CYS A 301 10.39 10.08 -21.96
C CYS A 301 11.61 10.81 -21.38
N VAL A 302 12.15 10.33 -20.26
CA VAL A 302 13.34 10.91 -19.63
C VAL A 302 14.57 10.79 -20.53
N ALA A 303 14.73 9.69 -21.27
CA ALA A 303 15.83 9.49 -22.20
C ALA A 303 15.76 10.45 -23.39
N ALA A 304 14.56 10.70 -23.92
CA ALA A 304 14.31 11.60 -25.04
C ALA A 304 14.37 13.08 -24.64
N GLY A 305 14.16 13.38 -23.36
CA GLY A 305 14.03 14.76 -22.90
C GLY A 305 15.30 15.60 -23.07
N HIS A 306 15.18 16.79 -23.64
CA HIS A 306 16.30 17.72 -23.86
C HIS A 306 16.49 18.71 -22.71
N PHE A 307 15.40 19.37 -22.29
CA PHE A 307 15.41 20.40 -21.25
C PHE A 307 14.90 19.85 -19.91
N LYS A 308 15.32 20.46 -18.79
CA LYS A 308 14.97 19.94 -17.46
C LYS A 308 13.48 20.09 -17.13
N TYR A 309 12.76 21.07 -17.68
CA TYR A 309 11.31 21.19 -17.48
C TYR A 309 10.53 20.00 -18.06
N GLU A 310 11.08 19.29 -19.06
CA GLU A 310 10.42 18.12 -19.68
C GLU A 310 10.30 16.95 -18.70
N ASP A 311 11.16 16.90 -17.67
CA ASP A 311 11.06 15.87 -16.62
C ASP A 311 9.76 16.03 -15.82
N SER A 312 9.26 17.26 -15.66
CA SER A 312 7.95 17.50 -15.02
C SER A 312 6.81 16.89 -15.83
N PHE A 313 6.90 16.94 -17.17
CA PHE A 313 5.94 16.28 -18.05
C PHE A 313 6.06 14.75 -17.96
N CYS A 314 7.28 14.21 -17.99
CA CYS A 314 7.49 12.76 -17.85
C CYS A 314 6.95 12.22 -16.51
N ILE A 315 7.10 12.98 -15.41
CA ILE A 315 6.50 12.64 -14.11
C ILE A 315 4.97 12.63 -14.21
N ALA A 316 4.39 13.69 -14.77
CA ALA A 316 2.95 13.83 -14.88
C ALA A 316 2.30 12.69 -15.66
N GLU A 317 2.81 12.39 -16.87
CA GLU A 317 2.23 11.37 -17.73
C GLU A 317 2.53 9.96 -17.22
N HIS A 318 3.81 9.61 -17.07
CA HIS A 318 4.19 8.21 -16.97
C HIS A 318 4.45 7.75 -15.54
N ALA A 319 4.88 8.65 -14.66
CA ALA A 319 5.05 8.32 -13.24
C ALA A 319 3.74 8.46 -12.44
N LEU A 320 2.74 9.20 -12.94
CA LEU A 320 1.50 9.45 -12.20
C LEU A 320 0.25 9.05 -12.98
N LEU A 321 -0.01 9.65 -14.15
CA LEU A 321 -1.27 9.40 -14.88
C LEU A 321 -1.39 7.94 -15.34
N ASP A 322 -0.38 7.38 -15.97
CA ASP A 322 -0.40 5.99 -16.43
C ASP A 322 -0.50 5.03 -15.24
N VAL A 323 0.21 5.29 -14.15
CA VAL A 323 0.10 4.52 -12.90
C VAL A 323 -1.32 4.58 -12.34
N SER A 324 -1.97 5.75 -12.33
CA SER A 324 -3.36 5.90 -11.87
C SER A 324 -4.34 5.10 -12.75
N ARG A 325 -4.08 5.00 -14.06
CA ARG A 325 -4.90 4.20 -14.98
C ARG A 325 -4.68 2.71 -14.77
N CYS A 326 -3.46 2.28 -14.45
CA CYS A 326 -3.18 0.88 -14.15
C CYS A 326 -3.91 0.41 -12.89
N LEU A 327 -3.94 1.24 -11.84
CA LEU A 327 -4.50 0.90 -10.53
C LEU A 327 -6.00 1.20 -10.40
N GLY A 328 -6.52 2.15 -11.18
CA GLY A 328 -7.94 2.48 -11.20
C GLY A 328 -8.80 1.38 -11.80
N VAL A 329 -10.10 1.45 -11.53
CA VAL A 329 -11.11 0.71 -12.29
C VAL A 329 -11.32 1.39 -13.64
N SER A 330 -11.68 0.61 -14.64
CA SER A 330 -12.11 1.12 -15.93
C SER A 330 -13.45 1.83 -15.71
N ALA A 331 -13.41 3.15 -15.49
CA ALA A 331 -14.63 3.95 -15.51
C ALA A 331 -15.39 3.59 -16.80
N ALA A 332 -16.64 3.13 -16.69
CA ALA A 332 -17.46 2.82 -17.84
C ALA A 332 -17.48 4.05 -18.76
N THR A 333 -16.64 4.03 -19.80
CA THR A 333 -16.58 5.09 -20.80
C THR A 333 -17.78 4.92 -21.71
N GLY A 334 -18.95 5.25 -21.18
CA GLY A 334 -20.12 5.63 -21.94
C GLY A 334 -20.05 7.12 -22.21
N THR A 335 -19.38 7.50 -23.29
CA THR A 335 -19.59 8.80 -23.92
C THR A 335 -19.87 8.56 -25.38
N ASP A 336 -21.12 8.87 -25.74
CA ASP A 336 -21.69 8.96 -27.09
C ASP A 336 -20.82 9.78 -28.07
#